data_AF-A0A9D2IID3-F1
#
_entry.id   AF-A0A9D2IID3-F1
#
_cell.length_a   1.000
_cell.length_b   1.000
_cell.length_c   1.000
_cell.angle_alpha   90.00
_cell.angle_beta   90.00
_cell.angle_gamma   90.00
#
_symmetry.space_group_name_H-M   'P 1'
#
loop_
_entity.id
_entity.type
_entity.pdbx_description
1 polymer ?
#
loop_
_entity_poly.entity_id
_entity_poly.type
_entity_poly.pdbx_seq_one_letter_code
_entity_poly.pdbx_strand_id
1 'polypeptide(L)'
;MKLQKTQPAGTYPAAEEFTFSENRVQGARVGRLGNMLLVESPRRYKLFTEGRDELYILSGSGHFKWARGETPFAAGESFVAENAGEYELNGACTFIVARK
;
A
#
# COMPACT_ATOMS: atom_id res chain seq x y z
N MET A 1 -15.83 1.99 -3.60
CA MET A 1 -14.48 2.34 -3.14
C MET A 1 -14.44 3.79 -2.67
N LYS A 2 -14.07 4.00 -1.41
CA LYS A 2 -13.73 5.30 -0.85
C LYS A 2 -12.23 5.26 -0.56
N LEU A 3 -11.40 5.79 -1.48
CA LEU A 3 -9.99 6.05 -1.23
C LEU A 3 -9.86 7.52 -0.88
N GLN A 4 -9.30 7.80 0.30
CA GLN A 4 -9.15 9.17 0.78
C GLN A 4 -7.76 9.36 1.34
N LYS A 5 -7.13 10.47 0.97
CA LYS A 5 -5.92 10.93 1.63
C LYS A 5 -6.25 11.29 3.08
N THR A 6 -5.42 10.86 4.00
CA THR A 6 -5.58 11.13 5.43
C THR A 6 -4.32 11.76 6.00
N GLN A 7 -4.42 12.24 7.24
CA GLN A 7 -3.22 12.53 8.01
C GLN A 7 -2.49 11.21 8.34
N PRO A 8 -1.16 11.24 8.50
CA PRO A 8 -0.40 10.09 8.96
C PRO A 8 -0.98 9.55 10.28
N ALA A 9 -1.26 8.26 10.33
CA ALA A 9 -1.94 7.65 11.48
C ALA A 9 -1.00 7.41 12.69
N GLY A 10 0.30 7.72 12.56
CA GLY A 10 1.29 7.59 13.64
C GLY A 10 2.63 7.06 13.14
N THR A 11 3.38 6.45 14.05
CA THR A 11 4.65 5.77 13.75
C THR A 11 4.36 4.40 13.13
N TYR A 12 4.92 4.14 11.95
CA TYR A 12 4.87 2.83 11.31
C TYR A 12 6.09 1.98 11.72
N PRO A 13 5.98 0.64 11.77
CA PRO A 13 7.11 -0.23 12.08
C PRO A 13 8.27 -0.04 11.10
N ALA A 14 9.49 -0.23 11.57
CA ALA A 14 10.68 -0.20 10.75
C ALA A 14 10.72 -1.43 9.82
N ALA A 15 11.45 -1.33 8.70
CA ALA A 15 11.48 -2.40 7.69
C ALA A 15 12.05 -3.72 8.25
N GLU A 16 12.95 -3.64 9.22
CA GLU A 16 13.61 -4.75 9.90
C GLU A 16 12.64 -5.58 10.74
N GLU A 17 11.48 -5.02 11.11
CA GLU A 17 10.44 -5.73 11.86
C GLU A 17 9.59 -6.64 10.97
N PHE A 18 9.67 -6.49 9.64
CA PHE A 18 8.90 -7.31 8.69
C PHE A 18 9.67 -8.57 8.27
N THR A 19 8.96 -9.71 8.25
CA THR A 19 9.50 -10.95 7.69
C THR A 19 9.25 -11.00 6.19
N PHE A 20 10.32 -10.94 5.40
CA PHE A 20 10.24 -10.96 3.93
C PHE A 20 10.18 -12.38 3.36
N SER A 21 9.35 -12.57 2.34
CA SER A 21 9.39 -13.78 1.53
C SER A 21 10.58 -13.75 0.58
N GLU A 22 11.18 -14.93 0.34
CA GLU A 22 12.17 -15.12 -0.73
C GLU A 22 11.56 -14.98 -2.13
N ASN A 23 10.25 -15.25 -2.25
CA ASN A 23 9.52 -15.15 -3.50
C ASN A 23 9.00 -13.74 -3.76
N ARG A 24 9.02 -13.35 -5.04
CA ARG A 24 8.36 -12.12 -5.50
C ARG A 24 6.87 -12.35 -5.68
N VAL A 25 6.06 -11.39 -5.24
CA VAL A 25 4.61 -11.38 -5.47
C VAL A 25 4.32 -10.22 -6.41
N GLN A 26 3.79 -10.51 -7.60
CA GLN A 26 3.55 -9.49 -8.64
C GLN A 26 4.82 -8.68 -8.98
N GLY A 27 6.00 -9.30 -8.87
CA GLY A 27 7.30 -8.63 -9.05
C GLY A 27 7.78 -7.80 -7.85
N ALA A 28 6.97 -7.62 -6.80
CA ALA A 28 7.34 -6.90 -5.60
C ALA A 28 7.99 -7.80 -4.54
N ARG A 29 8.82 -7.21 -3.68
CA ARG A 29 9.21 -7.83 -2.40
C ARG A 29 8.10 -7.57 -1.40
N VAL A 30 7.73 -8.59 -0.61
CA VAL A 30 6.65 -8.46 0.38
C VAL A 30 7.13 -8.94 1.74
N GLY A 31 7.21 -8.01 2.68
CA GLY A 31 7.37 -8.23 4.11
C GLY A 31 6.02 -8.35 4.81
N ARG A 32 5.93 -9.20 5.84
CA ARG A 32 4.72 -9.40 6.65
C ARG A 32 5.02 -9.15 8.12
N LEU A 33 4.10 -8.49 8.82
CA LEU A 33 4.11 -8.28 10.26
C LEU A 33 2.65 -8.22 10.76
N GLY A 34 2.16 -9.30 11.38
CA GLY A 34 0.75 -9.40 11.79
C GLY A 34 -0.23 -9.17 10.63
N ASN A 35 -1.07 -8.15 10.76
CA ASN A 35 -2.03 -7.70 9.73
C ASN A 35 -1.45 -6.67 8.73
N MET A 36 -0.14 -6.40 8.80
CA MET A 36 0.54 -5.43 7.94
C MET A 36 1.37 -6.11 6.86
N LEU A 37 1.43 -5.47 5.70
CA LEU A 37 2.38 -5.79 4.64
C LEU A 37 3.29 -4.59 4.40
N LEU A 38 4.58 -4.85 4.21
CA LEU A 38 5.54 -3.91 3.63
C LEU A 38 5.82 -4.36 2.20
N VAL A 39 5.51 -3.51 1.23
CA VAL A 39 5.60 -3.85 -0.19
C VAL A 39 6.59 -2.93 -0.88
N GLU A 40 7.63 -3.53 -1.47
CA GLU A 40 8.58 -2.87 -2.36
C GLU A 40 8.21 -3.18 -3.82
N SER A 41 7.44 -2.29 -4.44
CA SER A 41 6.90 -2.48 -5.79
C SER A 41 7.75 -1.75 -6.83
N PRO A 42 8.30 -2.45 -7.85
CA PRO A 42 9.10 -1.79 -8.88
C PRO A 42 8.27 -1.04 -9.92
N ARG A 43 6.94 -1.28 -10.01
CA ARG A 43 6.08 -0.67 -11.02
C ARG A 43 4.61 -0.64 -10.65
N ARG A 44 4.00 -1.80 -10.39
CA ARG A 44 2.55 -1.90 -10.14
C ARG A 44 2.31 -3.01 -9.13
N TYR A 45 1.49 -2.73 -8.12
CA TYR A 45 1.04 -3.74 -7.18
C TYR A 45 -0.48 -3.66 -7.01
N LYS A 46 -1.16 -4.78 -7.24
CA LYS A 46 -2.60 -4.92 -7.06
C LYS A 46 -2.91 -5.40 -5.65
N LEU A 47 -3.88 -4.75 -5.02
CA LEU A 47 -4.44 -5.09 -3.73
C LEU A 47 -5.92 -5.41 -3.87
N PHE A 48 -6.41 -6.20 -2.92
CA PHE A 48 -7.82 -6.49 -2.75
C PHE A 48 -8.19 -6.41 -1.28
N THR A 49 -9.25 -5.66 -0.98
CA THR A 49 -9.85 -5.59 0.35
C THR A 49 -11.35 -5.35 0.26
N GLU A 50 -12.14 -6.15 0.98
CA GLU A 50 -13.55 -5.85 1.30
C GLU A 50 -13.68 -5.16 2.66
N GLY A 51 -12.58 -5.08 3.43
CA GLY A 51 -12.51 -4.39 4.71
C GLY A 51 -11.91 -2.99 4.56
N ARG A 52 -10.99 -2.65 5.47
CA ARG A 52 -10.29 -1.36 5.49
C ARG A 52 -8.79 -1.56 5.40
N ASP A 53 -8.19 -0.93 4.39
CA ASP A 53 -6.74 -0.83 4.25
C ASP A 53 -6.30 0.58 4.63
N GLU A 54 -5.35 0.69 5.55
CA GLU A 54 -4.63 1.93 5.85
C GLU A 54 -3.26 1.87 5.19
N LEU A 55 -3.03 2.77 4.22
CA LEU A 55 -1.83 2.80 3.40
C LEU A 55 -0.92 3.95 3.82
N TYR A 56 0.38 3.69 3.78
CA TYR A 56 1.41 4.70 3.97
C TYR A 56 2.52 4.55 2.94
N ILE A 57 2.77 5.62 2.17
CA ILE A 57 3.81 5.61 1.14
C ILE A 57 5.14 6.00 1.78
N LEU A 58 6.06 5.05 1.88
CA LEU A 58 7.40 5.26 2.43
C LEU A 58 8.33 5.95 1.43
N SER A 59 8.24 5.57 0.15
CA SER A 59 9.08 6.13 -0.90
C SER A 59 8.42 6.03 -2.28
N GLY A 60 8.91 6.84 -3.21
CA GLY A 60 8.42 6.90 -4.58
C GLY A 60 7.20 7.80 -4.75
N SER A 61 6.60 7.72 -5.92
CA SER A 61 5.40 8.47 -6.29
C SER A 61 4.66 7.75 -7.42
N GLY A 62 3.39 8.10 -7.62
CA GLY A 62 2.55 7.42 -8.59
C GLY A 62 1.10 7.80 -8.46
N HIS A 63 0.22 6.86 -8.79
CA HIS A 63 -1.21 7.01 -8.56
C HIS A 63 -1.85 5.68 -8.16
N PHE A 64 -2.86 5.77 -7.31
CA PHE A 64 -3.84 4.72 -7.13
C PHE A 64 -4.72 4.64 -8.38
N LYS A 65 -5.11 3.43 -8.77
CA LYS A 65 -6.07 3.18 -9.86
C LYS A 65 -7.14 2.19 -9.41
N TRP A 66 -8.39 2.49 -9.74
CA TRP A 66 -9.54 1.61 -9.53
C TRP A 66 -10.58 1.81 -10.64
N ALA A 67 -11.68 1.04 -10.58
CA ALA A 67 -12.69 1.03 -11.63
C ALA A 67 -13.33 2.39 -11.98
N ARG A 68 -13.23 3.40 -11.10
CA ARG A 68 -13.92 4.69 -11.27
C ARG A 68 -13.00 5.91 -11.19
N GLY A 69 -11.67 5.73 -11.18
CA GLY A 69 -10.77 6.87 -11.13
C GLY A 69 -9.34 6.53 -10.77
N GLU A 70 -8.55 7.60 -10.69
CA GLU A 70 -7.16 7.58 -10.28
C GLU A 70 -6.93 8.69 -9.24
N THR A 71 -5.97 8.49 -8.34
CA THR A 71 -5.58 9.50 -7.33
C THR A 71 -4.08 9.48 -7.17
N PRO A 72 -3.37 10.61 -7.36
CA PRO A 72 -1.93 10.65 -7.21
C PRO A 72 -1.51 10.39 -5.77
N PHE A 73 -0.28 9.89 -5.60
CA PHE A 73 0.37 9.77 -4.31
C PHE A 73 1.87 10.11 -4.41
N ALA A 74 2.44 10.50 -3.28
CA ALA A 74 3.86 10.70 -3.08
C ALA A 74 4.32 10.15 -1.72
N ALA A 75 5.64 10.00 -1.54
CA ALA A 75 6.24 9.61 -0.27
C ALA A 75 5.81 10.53 0.88
N GLY A 76 5.58 9.93 2.05
CA GLY A 76 5.09 10.61 3.26
C GLY A 76 3.57 10.76 3.32
N GLU A 77 2.82 10.36 2.29
CA GLU A 77 1.37 10.46 2.28
C GLU A 77 0.69 9.18 2.80
N SER A 78 -0.43 9.37 3.50
CA SER A 78 -1.29 8.29 3.99
C SER A 78 -2.65 8.31 3.31
N PHE A 79 -3.21 7.12 3.13
CA PHE A 79 -4.51 6.92 2.52
C PHE A 79 -5.30 5.85 3.27
N VAL A 80 -6.62 5.93 3.18
CA VAL A 80 -7.53 4.88 3.65
C VAL A 80 -8.36 4.41 2.47
N ALA A 81 -8.39 3.10 2.25
CA ALA A 81 -9.25 2.44 1.28
C ALA A 81 -10.28 1.56 2.02
N GLU A 82 -11.56 1.91 1.91
CA GLU A 82 -12.66 1.16 2.53
C GLU A 82 -13.54 0.50 1.47
N ASN A 83 -13.87 -0.78 1.68
CA ASN A 83 -14.68 -1.60 0.77
C ASN A 83 -14.24 -1.38 -0.69
N ALA A 84 -12.93 -1.53 -0.92
CA ALA A 84 -12.32 -1.11 -2.17
C ALA A 84 -12.53 -2.12 -3.29
N GLY A 85 -12.72 -3.39 -2.94
CA GLY A 85 -12.56 -4.49 -3.88
C GLY A 85 -11.12 -4.48 -4.37
N GLU A 86 -10.94 -4.52 -5.69
CA GLU A 86 -9.63 -4.44 -6.34
C GLU A 86 -9.19 -2.99 -6.58
N TYR A 87 -7.93 -2.67 -6.23
CA TYR A 87 -7.27 -1.43 -6.58
C TYR A 87 -5.77 -1.65 -6.80
N GLU A 88 -5.11 -0.72 -7.50
CA GLU A 88 -3.70 -0.81 -7.84
C GLU A 88 -2.94 0.43 -7.38
N LEU A 89 -1.69 0.23 -6.93
CA LEU A 89 -0.70 1.31 -6.85
C LEU A 89 0.19 1.21 -8.08
N ASN A 90 0.17 2.25 -8.91
CA ASN A 90 0.96 2.36 -10.14
C ASN A 90 2.07 3.41 -9.94
N GLY A 91 3.31 2.98 -10.07
CA GLY A 91 4.53 3.73 -9.77
C GLY A 91 5.52 2.85 -9.01
N ALA A 92 6.83 3.07 -9.23
CA ALA A 92 7.85 2.47 -8.39
C ALA A 92 7.76 3.09 -6.99
N CYS A 93 7.43 2.28 -5.99
CA CYS A 93 7.15 2.77 -4.65
C CYS A 93 7.39 1.70 -3.58
N THR A 94 7.63 2.16 -2.35
CA THR A 94 7.60 1.33 -1.15
C THR A 94 6.46 1.82 -0.27
N PHE A 95 5.61 0.92 0.21
CA PHE A 95 4.47 1.30 1.03
C PHE A 95 4.15 0.23 2.08
N ILE A 96 3.52 0.67 3.16
CA ILE A 96 2.90 -0.21 4.16
C ILE A 96 1.39 -0.23 3.91
N VAL A 97 0.78 -1.40 4.06
CA VAL A 97 -0.68 -1.54 4.18
C VAL A 97 -1.02 -2.29 5.46
N ALA A 98 -1.79 -1.65 6.36
CA ALA A 98 -2.35 -2.26 7.55
C ALA A 98 -3.82 -2.61 7.30
N ARG A 99 -4.18 -3.89 7.43
CA ARG A 99 -5.52 -4.39 7.14
C ARG A 99 -6.37 -4.47 8.41
N LYS A 100 -7.56 -3.89 8.39
CA LYS A 100 -8.55 -3.90 9.48
C LYS A 100 -9.84 -4.56 9.03
#